data_AF-A0A127SM53-F1
#
_entry.id   AF-A0A127SM53-F1
#
_cell.length_a   1.000
_cell.length_b   1.000
_cell.length_c   1.000
_cell.angle_alpha   90.00
_cell.angle_beta   90.00
_cell.angle_gamma   90.00
#
_symmetry.space_group_name_H-M   'P 1'
#
loop_
_entity.id
_entity.type
_entity.pdbx_description
1 polymer ?
#
loop_
_entity_poly.entity_id
_entity_poly.type
_entity_poly.pdbx_seq_one_letter_code
_entity_poly.pdbx_strand_id
1 'polypeptide(L)'
;TVGAYSLAKDIGVTVKEADAFLKNYLAAFPKVSGYMDKTIADAKAVGYVSTLFGRRRALPELSSSNFNVRSSGERMARNTPIQGTAADVIKLAMVRVWKRLRDEKMESRLILTVHDELIVEAPQAEAEKAAQILREEMEGCVQYAVPLSTDVHAGKNWLEAH
;
A
#
# COMPACT_ATOMS: atom_id res chain seq x y z
N THR A 1 1.43 -7.72 10.10
CA THR A 1 1.48 -7.11 11.45
C THR A 1 2.76 -7.48 12.13
N VAL A 2 3.51 -6.47 12.56
CA VAL A 2 4.74 -6.62 13.34
C VAL A 2 4.35 -7.18 14.72
N GLY A 3 4.91 -8.32 15.12
CA GLY A 3 4.74 -8.83 16.49
C GLY A 3 5.68 -8.12 17.45
N ALA A 4 5.41 -8.17 18.76
CA ALA A 4 6.25 -7.53 19.79
C ALA A 4 7.73 -7.91 19.67
N TYR A 5 8.04 -9.14 19.26
CA TYR A 5 9.41 -9.60 19.03
C TYR A 5 10.12 -8.85 17.88
N SER A 6 9.44 -8.71 16.73
CA SER A 6 10.00 -7.95 15.59
C SER A 6 10.14 -6.48 15.94
N LEU A 7 9.12 -5.90 16.57
CA LEU A 7 9.15 -4.49 16.96
C LEU A 7 10.29 -4.21 17.95
N ALA A 8 10.48 -5.08 18.94
CA ALA A 8 11.58 -4.97 19.91
C ALA A 8 12.95 -4.91 19.24
N LYS A 9 13.16 -5.73 18.20
CA LYS A 9 14.40 -5.73 17.41
C LYS A 9 14.54 -4.44 16.60
N ASP A 10 13.47 -3.97 15.98
CA ASP A 10 13.49 -2.80 15.09
C ASP A 10 13.77 -1.50 15.85
N ILE A 11 13.25 -1.35 17.08
CA ILE A 11 13.42 -0.12 17.88
C ILE A 11 14.42 -0.27 19.04
N GLY A 12 15.08 -1.42 19.16
CA GLY A 12 16.15 -1.65 20.14
C GLY A 12 15.69 -1.69 21.61
N VAL A 13 14.51 -2.24 21.89
CA VAL A 13 13.93 -2.35 23.24
C VAL A 13 13.66 -3.80 23.63
N THR A 14 13.28 -4.05 24.88
CA THR A 14 12.87 -5.40 25.30
C THR A 14 11.52 -5.79 24.68
N VAL A 15 11.28 -7.10 24.54
CA VAL A 15 9.98 -7.64 24.05
C VAL A 15 8.82 -7.16 24.92
N LYS A 16 9.04 -7.00 26.22
CA LYS A 16 8.02 -6.50 27.16
C LYS A 16 7.67 -5.04 26.91
N GLU A 17 8.66 -4.19 26.64
CA GLU A 17 8.44 -2.78 26.30
C GLU A 17 7.73 -2.65 24.94
N ALA A 18 8.14 -3.43 23.94
CA ALA A 18 7.48 -3.46 22.64
C ALA A 18 6.01 -3.94 22.73
N ASP A 19 5.73 -4.95 23.57
CA ASP A 19 4.37 -5.43 23.83
C ASP A 19 3.52 -4.36 24.53
N ALA A 20 4.07 -3.69 25.55
CA ALA A 20 3.40 -2.58 26.22
C ALA A 20 3.11 -1.42 25.26
N PHE A 21 4.07 -1.07 24.40
CA PHE A 21 3.91 -0.06 23.35
C PHE A 21 2.77 -0.43 22.39
N LEU A 22 2.75 -1.66 21.87
CA LEU A 22 1.70 -2.15 20.97
C LEU A 22 0.32 -2.08 21.63
N LYS A 23 0.22 -2.50 22.91
CA LYS A 23 -1.04 -2.44 23.67
C LYS A 23 -1.53 -1.01 23.84
N ASN A 24 -0.64 -0.08 24.22
CA ASN A 24 -0.98 1.33 24.38
C ASN A 24 -1.41 1.95 23.04
N TYR A 25 -0.71 1.63 21.94
CA TYR A 25 -1.08 2.08 20.60
C TYR A 25 -2.47 1.59 20.19
N LEU A 26 -2.77 0.29 20.33
CA LEU A 26 -4.08 -0.26 19.99
C LEU A 26 -5.20 0.24 20.91
N ALA A 27 -4.89 0.55 22.17
CA ALA A 27 -5.83 1.18 23.09
C ALA A 27 -6.15 2.64 22.70
N ALA A 28 -5.17 3.39 22.20
CA ALA A 28 -5.37 4.74 21.65
C ALA A 28 -6.15 4.72 20.33
N PHE A 29 -6.04 3.64 19.54
CA PHE A 29 -6.69 3.49 18.24
C PHE A 29 -7.61 2.25 18.19
N PRO A 30 -8.68 2.18 18.99
CA PRO A 30 -9.50 0.96 19.15
C PRO A 30 -10.22 0.52 17.87
N LYS A 31 -10.43 1.44 16.92
CA LYS A 31 -11.00 1.11 15.61
C LYS A 31 -10.06 0.25 14.76
N VAL A 32 -8.75 0.35 14.97
CA VAL A 32 -7.74 -0.41 14.22
C VAL A 32 -7.79 -1.89 14.60
N SER A 33 -7.79 -2.21 15.90
CA SER A 33 -7.92 -3.59 16.37
C SER A 33 -9.26 -4.19 15.95
N GLY A 34 -10.37 -3.45 16.14
CA GLY A 34 -11.69 -3.89 15.72
C GLY A 34 -11.79 -4.21 14.22
N TYR A 35 -11.16 -3.41 13.37
CA TYR A 35 -11.07 -3.68 11.93
C TYR A 35 -10.28 -4.97 11.64
N MET A 36 -9.13 -5.17 12.29
CA MET A 36 -8.28 -6.35 12.08
C MET A 36 -9.00 -7.64 12.48
N ASP A 37 -9.66 -7.64 13.62
CA ASP A 37 -10.38 -8.80 14.14
C ASP A 37 -11.61 -9.12 13.28
N LYS A 38 -12.37 -8.10 12.89
CA LYS A 38 -13.50 -8.26 11.96
C LYS A 38 -13.06 -8.84 10.62
N THR A 39 -11.96 -8.34 10.06
CA THR A 39 -11.43 -8.82 8.77
C THR A 39 -11.09 -10.31 8.82
N ILE A 40 -10.49 -10.78 9.92
CA ILE A 40 -10.19 -12.21 10.09
C ILE A 40 -11.47 -13.04 10.26
N ALA A 41 -12.42 -12.55 11.06
CA ALA A 41 -13.69 -13.23 11.29
C ALA A 41 -14.47 -13.40 9.98
N ASP A 42 -14.60 -12.32 9.20
CA ASP A 42 -15.23 -12.32 7.88
C ASP A 42 -14.51 -13.30 6.94
N ALA A 43 -13.16 -13.26 6.90
CA ALA A 43 -12.36 -14.13 6.04
C ALA A 43 -12.49 -15.62 6.40
N LYS A 44 -12.65 -15.95 7.68
CA LYS A 44 -12.92 -17.32 8.14
C LYS A 44 -14.30 -17.80 7.70
N ALA A 45 -15.29 -16.90 7.65
CA ALA A 45 -16.64 -17.23 7.22
C ALA A 45 -16.74 -17.44 5.70
N VAL A 46 -16.06 -16.61 4.88
CA VAL A 46 -16.18 -16.65 3.41
C VAL A 46 -15.00 -17.33 2.70
N GLY A 47 -13.89 -17.61 3.39
CA GLY A 47 -12.70 -18.28 2.85
C GLY A 47 -11.74 -17.38 2.05
N TYR A 48 -11.96 -16.06 2.02
CA TYR A 48 -11.12 -15.10 1.30
C TYR A 48 -11.16 -13.71 1.94
N VAL A 49 -10.21 -12.87 1.57
CA VAL A 49 -10.24 -11.41 1.80
C VAL A 49 -10.27 -10.65 0.48
N SER A 50 -10.75 -9.41 0.49
CA SER A 50 -10.80 -8.54 -0.69
C SER A 50 -10.16 -7.17 -0.45
N THR A 51 -9.61 -6.58 -1.51
CA THR A 51 -9.22 -5.16 -1.54
C THR A 51 -10.45 -4.26 -1.65
N LEU A 52 -10.29 -2.94 -1.49
CA LEU A 52 -11.38 -1.98 -1.70
C LEU A 52 -11.95 -2.02 -3.13
N PHE A 53 -11.14 -2.45 -4.10
CA PHE A 53 -11.54 -2.60 -5.51
C PHE A 53 -12.08 -4.01 -5.84
N GLY A 54 -12.30 -4.85 -4.82
CA GLY A 54 -12.93 -6.15 -4.99
C GLY A 54 -12.00 -7.28 -5.43
N ARG A 55 -10.68 -7.04 -5.57
CA ARG A 55 -9.72 -8.12 -5.86
C ARG A 55 -9.65 -9.07 -4.67
N ARG A 56 -9.88 -10.37 -4.91
CA ARG A 56 -9.94 -11.40 -3.86
C ARG A 56 -8.63 -12.18 -3.74
N ARG A 57 -8.30 -12.57 -2.51
CA ARG A 57 -7.29 -13.59 -2.20
C ARG A 57 -7.94 -14.68 -1.36
N ALA A 58 -8.01 -15.88 -1.91
CA ALA A 58 -8.41 -17.07 -1.15
C ALA A 58 -7.38 -17.37 -0.05
N LEU A 59 -7.86 -17.76 1.13
CA LEU A 59 -7.03 -18.06 2.30
C LEU A 59 -7.43 -19.43 2.89
N PRO A 60 -7.15 -20.55 2.19
CA PRO A 60 -7.44 -21.88 2.70
C PRO A 60 -6.69 -22.19 4.02
N GLU A 61 -5.63 -21.45 4.33
CA GLU A 61 -4.89 -21.58 5.58
C GLU A 61 -5.75 -21.29 6.81
N LEU A 62 -6.81 -20.48 6.67
CA LEU A 62 -7.69 -20.10 7.78
C LEU A 62 -8.49 -21.29 8.35
N SER A 63 -8.75 -22.32 7.53
CA SER A 63 -9.44 -23.55 7.96
C SER A 63 -8.48 -24.65 8.44
N SER A 64 -7.16 -24.41 8.41
CA SER A 64 -6.18 -25.41 8.82
C SER A 64 -6.26 -25.71 10.32
N SER A 65 -6.20 -27.00 10.68
CA SER A 65 -6.05 -27.44 12.08
C SER A 65 -4.65 -27.10 12.63
N ASN A 66 -3.62 -27.07 11.77
CA ASN A 66 -2.27 -26.68 12.14
C ASN A 66 -2.22 -25.19 12.51
N PHE A 67 -1.85 -24.91 13.77
CA PHE A 67 -1.79 -23.57 14.35
C PHE A 67 -0.87 -22.62 13.57
N ASN A 68 0.30 -23.08 13.14
CA ASN A 68 1.26 -22.23 12.44
C ASN A 68 0.75 -21.81 11.06
N VAL A 69 0.11 -22.75 10.34
CA VAL A 69 -0.52 -22.48 9.05
C VAL A 69 -1.66 -21.48 9.23
N ARG A 70 -2.55 -21.72 10.18
CA ARG A 70 -3.68 -20.83 10.49
C ARG A 70 -3.23 -19.43 10.90
N SER A 71 -2.22 -19.33 11.76
CA SER A 71 -1.61 -18.05 12.16
C SER A 71 -1.01 -17.31 10.97
N SER A 72 -0.44 -18.01 10.00
CA SER A 72 0.01 -17.42 8.73
C SER A 72 -1.16 -16.87 7.91
N GLY A 73 -2.24 -17.65 7.79
CA GLY A 73 -3.50 -17.23 7.17
C GLY A 73 -4.06 -15.96 7.78
N GLU A 74 -4.09 -15.86 9.10
CA GLU A 74 -4.55 -14.67 9.82
C GLU A 74 -3.66 -13.44 9.56
N ARG A 75 -2.33 -13.62 9.47
CA ARG A 75 -1.43 -12.53 9.05
C ARG A 75 -1.71 -12.07 7.62
N MET A 76 -1.96 -13.00 6.71
CA MET A 76 -2.30 -12.69 5.31
C MET A 76 -3.64 -11.98 5.20
N ALA A 77 -4.64 -12.40 5.99
CA ALA A 77 -5.96 -11.78 6.04
C ALA A 77 -5.87 -10.31 6.47
N ARG A 78 -5.02 -9.97 7.45
CA ARG A 78 -4.82 -8.59 7.89
C ARG A 78 -4.08 -7.73 6.87
N ASN A 79 -3.03 -8.29 6.25
CA ASN A 79 -2.16 -7.51 5.37
C ASN A 79 -2.76 -7.31 3.96
N THR A 80 -3.44 -8.32 3.41
CA THR A 80 -3.83 -8.34 1.99
C THR A 80 -4.80 -7.22 1.63
N PRO A 81 -5.85 -6.90 2.42
CA PRO A 81 -6.73 -5.78 2.10
C PRO A 81 -5.98 -4.45 2.00
N ILE A 82 -5.00 -4.21 2.88
CA ILE A 82 -4.24 -2.97 2.94
C ILE A 82 -3.24 -2.89 1.77
N GLN A 83 -2.31 -3.85 1.70
CA GLN A 83 -1.27 -3.88 0.67
C GLN A 83 -1.85 -4.09 -0.73
N GLY A 84 -2.87 -4.93 -0.83
CA GLY A 84 -3.57 -5.18 -2.08
C GLY A 84 -4.31 -3.93 -2.56
N THR A 85 -4.94 -3.17 -1.67
CA THR A 85 -5.57 -1.90 -2.07
C THR A 85 -4.52 -0.90 -2.54
N ALA A 86 -3.39 -0.75 -1.85
CA ALA A 86 -2.29 0.10 -2.33
C ALA A 86 -1.80 -0.32 -3.73
N ALA A 87 -1.65 -1.62 -3.97
CA ALA A 87 -1.28 -2.18 -5.27
C ALA A 87 -2.37 -2.03 -6.35
N ASP A 88 -3.63 -1.76 -5.98
CA ASP A 88 -4.70 -1.40 -6.92
C ASP A 88 -4.65 0.10 -7.25
N VAL A 89 -4.47 0.95 -6.24
CA VAL A 89 -4.33 2.41 -6.39
C VAL A 89 -3.16 2.74 -7.32
N ILE A 90 -1.97 2.16 -7.10
CA ILE A 90 -0.80 2.45 -7.94
C ILE A 90 -1.04 2.05 -9.40
N LYS A 91 -1.75 0.94 -9.65
CA LYS A 91 -2.11 0.52 -11.02
C LYS A 91 -3.10 1.47 -11.67
N LEU A 92 -4.07 1.98 -10.92
CA LEU A 92 -4.98 3.01 -11.43
C LEU A 92 -4.22 4.28 -11.79
N ALA A 93 -3.30 4.73 -10.93
CA ALA A 93 -2.43 5.87 -11.19
C ALA A 93 -1.57 5.66 -12.44
N MET A 94 -0.92 4.49 -12.58
CA MET A 94 -0.14 4.14 -13.78
C MET A 94 -0.95 4.29 -15.07
N VAL A 95 -2.16 3.74 -15.10
CA VAL A 95 -3.04 3.80 -16.29
C VAL A 95 -3.44 5.24 -16.60
N ARG A 96 -3.73 6.04 -15.57
CA ARG A 96 -4.12 7.44 -15.73
C ARG A 96 -2.96 8.32 -16.23
N VAL A 97 -1.79 8.21 -15.59
CA VAL A 97 -0.56 8.91 -16.01
C VAL A 97 -0.24 8.56 -17.46
N TRP A 98 -0.16 7.26 -17.79
CA TRP A 98 0.14 6.82 -19.14
C TRP A 98 -0.85 7.35 -20.17
N LYS A 99 -2.15 7.28 -19.85
CA LYS A 99 -3.21 7.78 -20.74
C LYS A 99 -3.07 9.28 -20.95
N ARG A 100 -2.80 10.06 -19.91
CA ARG A 100 -2.69 11.52 -20.00
C ARG A 100 -1.46 11.97 -20.77
N LEU A 101 -0.29 11.38 -20.53
CA LEU A 101 0.91 11.62 -21.34
C LEU A 101 0.64 11.38 -22.84
N ARG A 102 -0.06 10.28 -23.15
CA ARG A 102 -0.43 9.93 -24.54
C ARG A 102 -1.45 10.89 -25.14
N ASP A 103 -2.52 11.21 -24.40
CA ASP A 103 -3.63 12.03 -24.90
C ASP A 103 -3.19 13.51 -25.07
N GLU A 104 -2.24 13.98 -24.25
CA GLU A 104 -1.57 15.28 -24.40
C GLU A 104 -0.41 15.26 -25.43
N LYS A 105 -0.17 14.12 -26.09
CA LYS A 105 0.86 13.91 -27.14
C LYS A 105 2.28 14.26 -26.71
N MET A 106 2.60 13.99 -25.44
CA MET A 106 3.94 14.22 -24.91
C MET A 106 4.93 13.17 -25.43
N GLU A 107 6.19 13.53 -25.56
CA GLU A 107 7.27 12.57 -25.81
C GLU A 107 7.65 11.79 -24.54
N SER A 108 7.30 12.32 -23.38
CA SER A 108 7.47 11.73 -22.05
C SER A 108 6.88 10.33 -21.91
N ARG A 109 7.54 9.45 -21.13
CA ARG A 109 7.21 8.03 -21.00
C ARG A 109 7.26 7.58 -19.54
N LEU A 110 6.22 6.87 -19.10
CA LEU A 110 6.26 6.10 -17.85
C LEU A 110 7.18 4.88 -18.06
N ILE A 111 8.32 4.84 -17.38
CA ILE A 111 9.39 3.85 -17.62
C ILE A 111 9.50 2.77 -16.53
N LEU A 112 9.20 3.10 -15.27
CA LEU A 112 9.37 2.17 -14.16
C LEU A 112 8.34 2.43 -13.06
N THR A 113 8.03 1.38 -12.31
CA THR A 113 7.29 1.46 -11.05
C THR A 113 8.03 0.70 -9.97
N VAL A 114 8.30 1.35 -8.85
CA VAL A 114 9.03 0.74 -7.72
C VAL A 114 8.20 0.96 -6.47
N HIS A 115 7.63 -0.13 -5.93
CA HIS A 115 6.69 -0.06 -4.81
C HIS A 115 5.50 0.89 -5.07
N ASP A 116 5.54 2.09 -4.50
CA ASP A 116 4.56 3.19 -4.60
C ASP A 116 5.06 4.37 -5.45
N GLU A 117 6.23 4.25 -6.08
CA GLU A 117 6.86 5.25 -6.95
C GLU A 117 6.58 4.98 -8.43
N LEU A 118 6.31 6.04 -9.19
CA LEU A 118 6.22 6.05 -10.66
C LEU A 118 7.35 6.90 -11.24
N ILE A 119 8.10 6.35 -12.19
CA ILE A 119 9.20 7.05 -12.85
C ILE A 119 8.81 7.40 -14.27
N VAL A 120 8.85 8.69 -14.60
CA VAL A 120 8.63 9.21 -15.95
C VAL A 120 9.94 9.78 -16.49
N GLU A 121 10.35 9.29 -17.66
CA GLU A 121 11.40 9.91 -18.46
C GLU A 121 10.77 10.97 -19.36
N ALA A 122 11.30 12.19 -19.35
CA ALA A 122 10.75 13.33 -20.09
C ALA A 122 11.86 14.15 -20.74
N PRO A 123 11.65 14.71 -21.96
CA PRO A 123 12.48 15.80 -22.44
C PRO A 123 12.50 16.96 -21.44
N GLN A 124 13.60 17.70 -21.36
CA GLN A 124 13.72 18.79 -20.40
C GLN A 124 12.61 19.86 -20.54
N ALA A 125 12.15 20.11 -21.76
CA ALA A 125 11.05 21.04 -22.03
C ALA A 125 9.68 20.54 -21.52
N GLU A 126 9.52 19.24 -21.30
CA GLU A 126 8.29 18.61 -20.82
C GLU A 126 8.32 18.29 -19.31
N ALA A 127 9.49 18.42 -18.66
CA ALA A 127 9.71 17.94 -17.29
C ALA A 127 8.71 18.51 -16.27
N GLU A 128 8.46 19.82 -16.30
CA GLU A 128 7.49 20.47 -15.41
C GLU A 128 6.07 19.95 -15.65
N LYS A 129 5.71 19.74 -16.92
CA LYS A 129 4.38 19.24 -17.30
C LYS A 129 4.20 17.78 -16.92
N ALA A 130 5.23 16.95 -17.11
CA ALA A 130 5.23 15.56 -16.69
C ALA A 130 5.10 15.44 -15.15
N ALA A 131 5.81 16.29 -14.40
CA ALA A 131 5.70 16.37 -12.95
C ALA A 131 4.29 16.76 -12.48
N GLN A 132 3.67 17.74 -13.15
CA GLN A 132 2.28 18.12 -12.89
C GLN A 132 1.32 16.93 -13.12
N ILE A 133 1.46 16.24 -14.25
CA ILE A 133 0.62 15.08 -14.59
C ILE A 133 0.79 13.96 -13.57
N LEU A 134 2.03 13.66 -13.16
CA LEU A 134 2.30 12.67 -12.11
C LEU A 134 1.55 13.00 -10.83
N ARG A 135 1.70 14.23 -10.32
CA ARG A 135 1.02 14.69 -9.09
C ARG A 135 -0.49 14.55 -9.21
N GLU A 136 -1.08 15.15 -10.24
CA GLU A 136 -2.54 15.22 -10.41
C GLU A 136 -3.16 13.83 -10.59
N GLU A 137 -2.55 12.96 -11.39
CA GLU A 137 -3.09 11.63 -11.65
C GLU A 137 -2.85 10.65 -10.50
N MET A 138 -1.74 10.77 -9.76
CA MET A 138 -1.49 9.93 -8.58
C MET A 138 -2.38 10.33 -7.40
N GLU A 139 -2.52 11.62 -7.11
CA GLU A 139 -3.38 12.11 -6.01
C GLU A 139 -4.87 11.98 -6.35
N GLY A 140 -5.23 12.17 -7.63
CA GLY A 140 -6.61 12.16 -8.12
C GLY A 140 -7.15 10.80 -8.58
N CYS A 141 -6.35 9.72 -8.50
CA CYS A 141 -6.77 8.42 -9.04
C CYS A 141 -7.95 7.79 -8.28
N VAL A 142 -8.11 8.11 -7.00
CA VAL A 142 -9.14 7.56 -6.10
C VAL A 142 -9.61 8.61 -5.10
N GLN A 143 -10.92 8.66 -4.83
CA GLN A 143 -11.49 9.52 -3.79
C GLN A 143 -11.64 8.74 -2.49
N TYR A 144 -10.81 9.09 -1.50
CA TYR A 144 -10.89 8.55 -0.14
C TYR A 144 -11.34 9.64 0.85
N ALA A 145 -11.73 9.22 2.05
CA ALA A 145 -12.05 10.13 3.16
C ALA A 145 -10.82 10.95 3.61
N VAL A 146 -9.60 10.45 3.32
CA VAL A 146 -8.34 11.15 3.52
C VAL A 146 -7.70 11.29 2.14
N PRO A 147 -7.32 12.51 1.70
CA PRO A 147 -6.72 12.70 0.37
C PRO A 147 -5.38 11.97 0.26
N LEU A 148 -5.10 11.43 -0.92
CA LEU A 148 -3.77 10.93 -1.26
C LEU A 148 -2.85 12.12 -1.57
N SER A 149 -1.61 12.04 -1.14
CA SER A 149 -0.56 13.01 -1.44
C SER A 149 0.59 12.34 -2.17
N THR A 150 1.29 13.07 -3.04
CA THR A 150 2.45 12.55 -3.77
C THR A 150 3.56 13.60 -3.80
N ASP A 151 4.77 13.20 -3.44
CA ASP A 151 5.97 14.00 -3.64
C ASP A 151 6.53 13.74 -5.05
N VAL A 152 6.89 14.82 -5.75
CA VAL A 152 7.36 14.74 -7.13
C VAL A 152 8.66 15.52 -7.24
N HIS A 153 9.71 14.84 -7.67
CA HIS A 153 11.05 15.37 -7.86
C HIS A 153 11.50 15.15 -9.30
N ALA A 154 12.42 15.98 -9.77
CA ALA A 154 12.99 15.90 -11.11
C ALA A 154 14.52 16.02 -11.03
N GLY A 155 15.22 15.21 -11.82
CA GLY A 155 16.67 15.13 -11.84
C GLY A 155 17.18 14.55 -13.16
N LYS A 156 18.48 14.66 -13.43
CA LYS A 156 19.07 14.13 -14.67
C LYS A 156 19.28 12.62 -14.66
N ASN A 157 19.19 12.03 -13.48
CA ASN A 157 19.24 10.61 -13.23
C ASN A 157 18.32 10.28 -12.06
N TRP A 158 18.07 9.00 -11.85
CA TRP A 158 17.15 8.56 -10.80
C TRP A 158 17.62 8.95 -9.39
N LEU A 159 18.93 8.94 -9.12
CA LEU A 159 19.46 9.33 -7.79
C LEU A 159 19.16 10.81 -7.45
N GLU A 160 19.18 11.69 -8.45
CA GLU A 160 18.82 13.11 -8.28
C GLU A 160 17.30 13.34 -8.18
N ALA A 161 16.50 12.40 -8.66
CA ALA A 161 15.04 12.49 -8.72
C ALA A 161 14.32 11.65 -7.64
N HIS A 162 15.06 10.93 -6.80
CA HIS A 162 14.54 10.13 -5.68
C HIS A 162 14.55 10.95 -4.38
#